data_AF-A0A292R0H0-F1
#
_entry.id   AF-A0A292R0H0-F1
#
_cell.length_a   1.000
_cell.length_b   1.000
_cell.length_c   1.000
_cell.angle_alpha   90.00
_cell.angle_beta   90.00
_cell.angle_gamma   90.00
#
_symmetry.space_group_name_H-M   'P 1'
#
loop_
_entity.id
_entity.type
_entity.pdbx_description
1 polymer ?
#
loop_
_entity_poly.entity_id
_entity_poly.type
_entity_poly.pdbx_seq_one_letter_code
_entity_poly.pdbx_strand_id
1 'polypeptide(L)'
;MSDVKQVQNTVMTESDFNKSPLKNVMSYQQYFTNALKSQSAFTFAKFDPQKAFYEMRMEAYDKHQKQSEAAIANYKELEAQYKALLGQQTSINNSLMSKYQVSNKNDLINTMSASNSLFDQGVYNKTSNSVNEAYTKFIAALQSANYQTHRIV
;
A
#
# COMPACT_ATOMS: atom_id res chain seq x y z
N MET A 1 58.78 -7.14 23.40
CA MET A 1 57.38 -7.34 23.00
C MET A 1 56.56 -6.32 23.79
N SER A 2 56.01 -5.32 23.12
CA SER A 2 55.17 -4.30 23.77
C SER A 2 53.75 -4.49 23.28
N ASP A 3 52.86 -4.85 24.19
CA ASP A 3 51.43 -5.04 23.96
C ASP A 3 50.78 -3.73 23.48
N VAL A 4 50.46 -3.67 22.19
CA VAL A 4 49.61 -2.61 21.65
C VAL A 4 48.17 -2.96 22.02
N LYS A 5 47.68 -2.40 23.14
CA LYS A 5 46.26 -2.41 23.48
C LYS A 5 45.47 -1.83 22.31
N GLN A 6 44.63 -2.65 21.67
CA GLN A 6 43.60 -2.17 20.74
C GLN A 6 42.65 -1.25 21.52
N VAL A 7 42.83 0.06 21.35
CA VAL A 7 41.83 1.04 21.77
C VAL A 7 40.68 0.95 20.76
N GLN A 8 39.66 0.16 21.07
CA GLN A 8 38.35 0.27 20.42
C GLN A 8 37.78 1.64 20.79
N ASN A 9 38.03 2.65 19.97
CA ASN A 9 37.34 3.93 20.04
C ASN A 9 35.90 3.74 19.53
N THR A 10 35.03 3.25 20.40
CA THR A 10 33.60 3.09 20.12
C THR A 10 32.95 4.46 19.95
N VAL A 11 32.26 4.69 18.83
CA VAL A 11 31.48 5.91 18.59
C VAL A 11 30.40 6.02 19.69
N MET A 12 30.27 7.20 20.31
CA MET A 12 29.27 7.41 21.36
C MET A 12 27.85 7.23 20.81
N THR A 13 26.96 6.62 21.60
CA THR A 13 25.54 6.56 21.28
C THR A 13 24.91 7.94 21.39
N GLU A 14 23.71 8.13 20.81
CA GLU A 14 22.99 9.42 20.86
C GLU A 14 22.69 9.86 22.30
N SER A 15 22.39 8.90 23.18
CA SER A 15 22.13 9.16 24.60
C SER A 15 23.37 9.71 25.31
N ASP A 16 24.54 9.15 25.02
CA ASP A 16 25.81 9.56 25.62
C ASP A 16 26.30 10.89 25.03
N PHE A 17 26.08 11.11 23.73
CA PHE A 17 26.36 12.38 23.07
C PHE A 17 25.55 13.54 23.67
N ASN A 18 24.25 13.32 23.94
CA ASN A 18 23.38 14.34 24.52
C ASN A 18 23.69 14.67 25.99
N LYS A 19 24.58 13.90 26.63
CA LYS A 19 25.16 14.18 27.95
C LYS A 19 26.57 14.77 27.86
N SER A 20 27.18 14.77 26.67
CA SER A 20 28.53 15.27 26.42
C SER A 20 28.55 16.79 26.21
N PRO A 21 29.66 17.47 26.55
CA PRO A 21 29.89 18.87 26.16
C PRO A 21 29.82 19.10 24.64
N LEU A 22 30.03 18.05 23.84
CA LEU A 22 30.01 18.12 22.37
C LEU A 22 28.65 18.51 21.79
N LYS A 23 27.54 18.27 22.52
CA LYS A 23 26.20 18.68 22.06
C LYS A 23 26.03 20.18 21.88
N ASN A 24 26.85 20.97 22.57
CA ASN A 24 26.79 22.43 22.52
C ASN A 24 27.55 23.02 21.32
N VAL A 25 28.35 22.20 20.63
CA VAL A 25 29.22 22.62 19.52
C VAL A 25 28.86 21.96 18.19
N MET A 26 28.17 20.83 18.19
CA MET A 26 27.69 20.18 16.97
C MET A 26 26.49 19.29 17.24
N SER A 27 25.72 18.95 16.20
CA SER A 27 24.63 17.98 16.33
C SER A 27 25.18 16.56 16.43
N TYR A 28 24.39 15.65 17.00
CA TYR A 28 24.76 14.23 17.06
C TYR A 28 25.04 13.66 15.67
N GLN A 29 24.25 14.06 14.68
CA GLN A 29 24.39 13.64 13.29
C GLN A 29 25.73 14.09 12.68
N GLN A 30 26.18 15.30 13.00
CA GLN A 30 27.50 15.81 12.59
C GLN A 30 28.64 15.09 13.31
N TYR A 31 28.52 14.87 14.63
CA TYR A 31 29.49 14.11 15.41
C TYR A 31 29.66 12.67 14.89
N PHE A 32 28.54 11.96 14.68
CA PHE A 32 28.54 10.59 14.17
C PHE A 32 29.20 10.51 12.79
N THR A 33 28.87 11.45 11.90
CA THR A 33 29.48 11.52 10.56
C THR A 33 30.98 11.77 10.62
N ASN A 34 31.44 12.64 11.52
CA ASN A 34 32.87 12.94 11.68
C ASN A 34 33.63 11.76 12.31
N ALA A 35 33.01 11.05 13.26
CA ALA A 35 33.56 9.84 13.87
C ALA A 35 33.66 8.68 12.86
N LEU A 36 32.67 8.53 11.98
CA LEU A 36 32.73 7.56 10.88
C LEU A 36 33.85 7.91 9.89
N LYS A 37 33.99 9.19 9.52
CA LYS A 37 35.07 9.64 8.62
C LYS A 37 36.46 9.40 9.20
N SER A 38 36.67 9.62 10.50
CA SER A 38 37.98 9.37 11.12
C SER A 38 38.32 7.89 11.23
N GLN A 39 37.32 7.01 11.38
CA GLN A 39 37.53 5.55 11.34
C GLN A 39 37.71 5.01 9.92
N SER A 40 37.12 5.68 8.92
CA SER A 40 37.02 5.16 7.56
C SER A 40 38.35 4.97 6.83
N ALA A 41 39.42 5.68 7.19
CA ALA A 41 40.75 5.46 6.60
C ALA A 41 41.30 4.04 6.83
N PHE A 42 40.86 3.33 7.89
CA PHE A 42 41.25 1.93 8.15
C PHE A 42 40.20 0.91 7.65
N THR A 43 38.94 1.32 7.44
CA THR A 43 37.84 0.43 7.07
C THR A 43 37.58 0.35 5.56
N PHE A 44 38.05 1.31 4.77
CA PHE A 44 37.88 1.29 3.31
C PHE A 44 38.66 0.17 2.59
N ALA A 45 39.62 -0.48 3.25
CA ALA A 45 40.34 -1.63 2.66
C ALA A 45 39.52 -2.93 2.63
N LYS A 46 38.34 -2.99 3.28
CA LYS A 46 37.51 -4.21 3.35
C LYS A 46 36.05 -4.01 2.89
N PHE A 47 35.68 -2.81 2.46
CA PHE A 47 34.31 -2.49 2.05
C PHE A 47 34.26 -2.45 0.52
N ASP A 48 33.47 -3.33 -0.10
CA ASP A 48 33.19 -3.26 -1.53
C ASP A 48 31.90 -2.44 -1.74
N PRO A 49 32.01 -1.14 -2.06
CA PRO A 49 30.84 -0.28 -2.25
C PRO A 49 29.95 -0.76 -3.40
N GLN A 50 30.48 -1.45 -4.42
CA GLN A 50 29.66 -1.94 -5.53
C GLN A 50 28.70 -3.03 -5.05
N LYS A 51 29.16 -3.90 -4.14
CA LYS A 51 28.33 -4.91 -3.50
C LYS A 51 27.24 -4.30 -2.62
N ALA A 52 27.57 -3.29 -1.80
CA ALA A 52 26.60 -2.62 -0.94
C ALA A 52 25.52 -1.87 -1.74
N PHE A 53 25.91 -1.17 -2.83
CA PHE A 53 24.96 -0.54 -3.74
C PHE A 53 24.07 -1.56 -4.47
N TYR A 54 24.64 -2.71 -4.88
CA TYR A 54 23.89 -3.79 -5.50
C TYR A 54 22.83 -4.38 -4.56
N GLU A 55 23.24 -4.72 -3.32
CA GLU A 55 22.33 -5.27 -2.30
C GLU A 55 21.20 -4.29 -1.96
N MET A 56 21.51 -3.00 -1.78
CA MET A 56 20.52 -1.96 -1.54
C MET A 56 19.50 -1.83 -2.68
N ARG A 57 19.96 -1.91 -3.94
CA ARG A 57 19.03 -1.93 -5.09
C ARG A 57 18.19 -3.20 -5.10
N MET A 58 18.78 -4.36 -4.85
CA MET A 58 18.06 -5.64 -4.83
C MET A 58 16.98 -5.67 -3.74
N GLU A 59 17.27 -5.13 -2.55
CA GLU A 59 16.29 -4.99 -1.47
C GLU A 59 15.14 -4.02 -1.86
N ALA A 60 15.47 -2.90 -2.51
CA ALA A 60 14.46 -1.99 -3.03
C ALA A 60 13.57 -2.67 -4.10
N TYR A 61 14.17 -3.43 -5.03
CA TYR A 61 13.43 -4.20 -6.03
C TYR A 61 12.53 -5.25 -5.39
N ASP A 62 13.02 -6.04 -4.43
CA ASP A 62 12.22 -7.07 -3.75
C ASP A 62 11.05 -6.44 -2.99
N LYS A 63 11.27 -5.31 -2.32
CA LYS A 63 10.21 -4.55 -1.66
C LYS A 63 9.16 -4.02 -2.64
N HIS A 64 9.58 -3.47 -3.77
CA HIS A 64 8.67 -2.98 -4.81
C HIS A 64 7.89 -4.11 -5.48
N GLN A 65 8.54 -5.25 -5.72
CA GLN A 65 7.90 -6.43 -6.27
C GLN A 65 6.81 -6.95 -5.34
N LYS A 66 7.10 -7.11 -4.04
CA LYS A 66 6.10 -7.52 -3.04
C LYS A 66 4.93 -6.55 -2.94
N GLN A 67 5.18 -5.24 -3.04
CA GLN A 67 4.12 -4.23 -3.07
C GLN A 67 3.25 -4.34 -4.33
N SER A 68 3.87 -4.56 -5.48
CA SER A 68 3.16 -4.76 -6.75
C SER A 68 2.30 -6.03 -6.72
N GLU A 69 2.85 -7.15 -6.25
CA GLU A 69 2.13 -8.41 -6.09
C GLU A 69 0.93 -8.27 -5.14
N ALA A 70 1.11 -7.57 -4.01
CA ALA A 70 0.02 -7.26 -3.08
C ALA A 70 -1.06 -6.37 -3.70
N ALA A 71 -0.68 -5.36 -4.50
CA ALA A 71 -1.62 -4.50 -5.20
C ALA A 71 -2.42 -5.27 -6.27
N ILE A 72 -1.77 -6.18 -7.00
CA ILE A 72 -2.42 -7.07 -7.98
C ILE A 72 -3.40 -8.02 -7.29
N ALA A 73 -3.02 -8.62 -6.17
CA ALA A 73 -3.89 -9.51 -5.41
C ALA A 73 -5.15 -8.78 -4.91
N ASN A 74 -4.98 -7.57 -4.36
CA ASN A 74 -6.08 -6.72 -3.90
C ASN A 74 -7.04 -6.35 -5.04
N TYR A 75 -6.52 -5.92 -6.20
CA TYR A 75 -7.36 -5.62 -7.36
C TYR A 75 -8.20 -6.85 -7.80
N LYS A 76 -7.60 -8.05 -7.85
CA LYS A 76 -8.32 -9.28 -8.22
C LYS A 76 -9.43 -9.64 -7.23
N GLU A 77 -9.18 -9.45 -5.94
CA GLU A 77 -10.19 -9.68 -4.91
C GLU A 77 -11.38 -8.72 -5.09
N LEU A 78 -11.11 -7.42 -5.27
CA LEU A 78 -12.15 -6.42 -5.50
C LEU A 78 -12.91 -6.66 -6.81
N GLU A 79 -12.24 -7.16 -7.85
CA GLU A 79 -12.90 -7.57 -9.10
C GLU A 79 -13.91 -8.70 -8.86
N ALA A 80 -13.51 -9.72 -8.08
CA ALA A 80 -14.38 -10.84 -7.75
C ALA A 80 -15.58 -10.40 -6.91
N GLN A 81 -15.36 -9.52 -5.93
CA GLN A 81 -16.44 -8.93 -5.11
C GLN A 81 -17.43 -8.13 -5.97
N TYR A 82 -16.93 -7.28 -6.88
CA TYR A 82 -17.77 -6.53 -7.81
C TYR A 82 -18.61 -7.45 -8.70
N LYS A 83 -18.00 -8.49 -9.30
CA LYS A 83 -18.71 -9.47 -10.14
C LYS A 83 -19.78 -10.24 -9.36
N ALA A 84 -19.49 -10.64 -8.12
CA ALA A 84 -20.46 -11.31 -7.27
C ALA A 84 -21.67 -10.42 -6.96
N LEU A 85 -21.44 -9.16 -6.60
CA LEU A 85 -22.50 -8.19 -6.34
C LEU A 85 -23.32 -7.87 -7.59
N LEU A 86 -22.69 -7.77 -8.75
CA LEU A 86 -23.38 -7.58 -10.03
C LEU A 86 -24.29 -8.77 -10.37
N GLY A 87 -23.84 -9.99 -10.08
CA GLY A 87 -24.65 -11.20 -10.21
C GLY A 87 -25.88 -11.19 -9.28
N GLN A 88 -25.68 -10.80 -8.01
CA GLN A 88 -26.77 -10.65 -7.04
C GLN A 88 -27.78 -9.58 -7.48
N GLN A 89 -27.31 -8.41 -7.92
CA GLN A 89 -28.18 -7.34 -8.42
C GLN A 89 -28.97 -7.80 -9.63
N THR A 90 -28.37 -8.57 -10.54
CA THR A 90 -29.05 -9.12 -11.71
C THR A 90 -30.15 -10.10 -11.31
N SER A 91 -29.86 -11.02 -10.39
CA SER A 91 -30.85 -11.97 -9.87
C SER A 91 -32.03 -11.26 -9.19
N ILE A 92 -31.75 -10.24 -8.38
CA ILE A 92 -32.77 -9.45 -7.68
C ILE A 92 -33.62 -8.65 -8.67
N ASN A 93 -32.99 -7.99 -9.62
CA ASN A 93 -33.70 -7.27 -10.68
C ASN A 93 -34.61 -8.21 -11.48
N ASN A 94 -34.13 -9.40 -11.85
CA ASN A 94 -34.94 -10.37 -12.57
C ASN A 94 -36.12 -10.88 -11.73
N SER A 95 -35.90 -11.14 -10.44
CA SER A 95 -36.98 -11.53 -9.53
C SER A 95 -38.03 -10.43 -9.38
N LEU A 96 -37.60 -9.17 -9.27
CA LEU A 96 -38.50 -8.03 -9.18
C LEU A 96 -39.23 -7.79 -10.51
N MET A 97 -38.53 -7.87 -11.64
CA MET A 97 -39.12 -7.78 -12.98
C MET A 97 -40.20 -8.84 -13.18
N SER A 98 -39.95 -10.08 -12.75
CA SER A 98 -40.95 -11.15 -12.78
C SER A 98 -42.14 -10.86 -11.87
N LYS A 99 -41.91 -10.34 -10.65
CA LYS A 99 -42.97 -9.98 -9.69
C LYS A 99 -43.89 -8.90 -10.26
N TYR A 100 -43.32 -7.91 -10.93
CA TYR A 100 -44.03 -6.76 -11.50
C TYR A 100 -44.45 -6.94 -12.96
N GLN A 101 -44.11 -8.07 -13.58
CA GLN A 101 -44.41 -8.40 -14.98
C GLN A 101 -43.91 -7.33 -15.97
N VAL A 102 -42.68 -6.86 -15.76
CA VAL A 102 -42.02 -5.84 -16.59
C VAL A 102 -40.77 -6.39 -17.26
N SER A 103 -40.47 -5.87 -18.46
CA SER A 103 -39.40 -6.39 -19.31
C SER A 103 -38.08 -5.60 -19.19
N ASN A 104 -38.10 -4.43 -18.54
CA ASN A 104 -36.92 -3.58 -18.40
C ASN A 104 -36.88 -2.86 -17.03
N LYS A 105 -35.71 -2.32 -16.71
CA LYS A 105 -35.44 -1.68 -15.41
C LYS A 105 -36.19 -0.37 -15.20
N ASN A 106 -36.42 0.42 -16.26
CA ASN A 106 -37.11 1.70 -16.13
C ASN A 106 -38.57 1.48 -15.74
N ASP A 107 -39.21 0.51 -16.38
CA ASP A 107 -40.57 0.10 -16.05
C ASP A 107 -40.63 -0.49 -14.64
N LEU A 108 -39.62 -1.27 -14.23
CA LEU A 108 -39.55 -1.79 -12.86
C LEU A 108 -39.57 -0.67 -11.80
N ILE A 109 -38.76 0.37 -11.96
CA ILE A 109 -38.70 1.49 -11.01
C ILE A 109 -40.04 2.23 -10.97
N ASN A 110 -40.64 2.45 -12.15
CA ASN A 110 -41.92 3.13 -12.28
C ASN A 110 -43.05 2.31 -11.63
N THR A 111 -43.09 0.99 -11.86
CA THR A 111 -44.12 0.10 -11.29
C THR A 111 -43.96 -0.09 -9.79
N MET A 112 -42.73 -0.20 -9.27
CA MET A 112 -42.47 -0.23 -7.82
C MET A 112 -42.92 1.05 -7.12
N SER A 113 -42.71 2.20 -7.77
CA SER A 113 -43.17 3.51 -7.31
C SER A 113 -44.69 3.62 -7.34
N ALA A 114 -45.31 3.24 -8.45
CA ALA A 114 -46.77 3.27 -8.63
C ALA A 114 -47.50 2.31 -7.65
N SER A 115 -46.86 1.20 -7.29
CA SER A 115 -47.38 0.22 -6.33
C SER A 115 -47.10 0.60 -4.87
N ASN A 116 -46.45 1.73 -4.60
CA ASN A 116 -46.01 2.16 -3.27
C ASN A 116 -45.21 1.10 -2.48
N SER A 117 -44.46 0.23 -3.17
CA SER A 117 -43.71 -0.85 -2.53
C SER A 117 -42.36 -0.36 -2.00
N LEU A 118 -42.37 0.21 -0.80
CA LEU A 118 -41.16 0.72 -0.14
C LEU A 118 -40.11 -0.38 0.11
N PHE A 119 -40.56 -1.60 0.39
CA PHE A 119 -39.67 -2.73 0.62
C PHE A 119 -38.87 -3.11 -0.64
N ASP A 120 -39.56 -3.29 -1.77
CA ASP A 120 -38.91 -3.68 -3.02
C ASP A 120 -38.00 -2.57 -3.55
N GLN A 121 -38.42 -1.31 -3.41
CA GLN A 121 -37.56 -0.14 -3.68
C GLN A 121 -36.30 -0.15 -2.79
N GLY A 122 -36.44 -0.46 -1.50
CA GLY A 122 -35.32 -0.58 -0.58
C GLY A 122 -34.32 -1.68 -0.98
N VAL A 123 -34.84 -2.84 -1.39
CA VAL A 123 -34.01 -3.97 -1.89
C VAL A 123 -33.27 -3.59 -3.18
N TYR A 124 -33.98 -2.99 -4.15
CA TYR A 124 -33.39 -2.52 -5.41
C TYR A 124 -32.31 -1.46 -5.18
N ASN A 125 -32.58 -0.47 -4.33
CA ASN A 125 -31.65 0.62 -4.04
C ASN A 125 -30.41 0.14 -3.29
N LYS A 126 -30.59 -0.72 -2.26
CA LYS A 126 -29.47 -1.27 -1.49
C LYS A 126 -28.51 -2.04 -2.38
N THR A 127 -29.04 -2.91 -3.23
CA THR A 127 -28.21 -3.74 -4.13
C THR A 127 -27.50 -2.90 -5.19
N SER A 128 -28.17 -1.89 -5.75
CA SER A 128 -27.56 -0.95 -6.70
C SER A 128 -26.46 -0.11 -6.06
N ASN A 129 -26.65 0.37 -4.83
CA ASN A 129 -25.62 1.11 -4.09
C ASN A 129 -24.42 0.22 -3.79
N SER A 130 -24.63 -1.02 -3.33
CA SER A 130 -23.53 -1.97 -3.07
C SER A 130 -22.69 -2.26 -4.31
N VAL A 131 -23.31 -2.41 -5.49
CA VAL A 131 -22.58 -2.58 -6.76
C VAL A 131 -21.77 -1.33 -7.12
N ASN A 132 -22.35 -0.13 -6.98
CA ASN A 132 -21.65 1.13 -7.28
C ASN A 132 -20.46 1.39 -6.34
N GLU A 133 -20.62 1.09 -5.05
CA GLU A 133 -19.54 1.20 -4.07
C GLU A 133 -18.41 0.21 -4.38
N ALA A 134 -18.74 -1.05 -4.70
CA ALA A 134 -17.76 -2.06 -5.06
C ALA A 134 -17.02 -1.70 -6.36
N TYR A 135 -17.74 -1.20 -7.38
CA TYR A 135 -17.15 -0.71 -8.61
C TYR A 135 -16.17 0.44 -8.36
N THR A 136 -16.54 1.41 -7.53
CA THR A 136 -15.69 2.55 -7.19
C THR A 136 -14.39 2.09 -6.52
N LYS A 137 -14.49 1.16 -5.56
CA LYS A 137 -13.32 0.57 -4.89
C LYS A 137 -12.42 -0.21 -5.86
N PHE A 138 -13.04 -1.00 -6.74
CA PHE A 138 -12.35 -1.76 -7.78
C PHE A 138 -11.55 -0.84 -8.72
N ILE A 139 -12.16 0.22 -9.25
CA ILE A 139 -11.48 1.16 -10.16
C ILE A 139 -10.33 1.89 -9.44
N ALA A 140 -10.54 2.33 -8.19
CA ALA A 140 -9.48 2.98 -7.42
C ALA A 140 -8.28 2.05 -7.17
N ALA A 141 -8.54 0.77 -6.87
CA ALA A 141 -7.48 -0.22 -6.69
C ALA A 141 -6.74 -0.52 -8.01
N LEU A 142 -7.45 -0.60 -9.13
CA LEU A 142 -6.87 -0.79 -10.46
C LEU A 142 -5.95 0.39 -10.84
N GLN A 143 -6.39 1.63 -10.59
CA GLN A 143 -5.58 2.83 -10.84
C GLN A 143 -4.32 2.86 -9.97
N SER A 144 -4.44 2.49 -8.69
CA SER A 144 -3.30 2.40 -7.77
C SER A 144 -2.30 1.33 -8.22
N ALA A 145 -2.79 0.14 -8.61
CA ALA A 145 -1.94 -0.93 -9.11
C ALA A 145 -1.21 -0.53 -10.40
N ASN A 146 -1.90 0.14 -11.33
CA ASN A 146 -1.29 0.69 -12.55
C ASN A 146 -0.22 1.75 -12.22
N TYR A 147 -0.49 2.67 -11.29
CA TYR A 147 0.49 3.70 -10.92
C TYR A 147 1.74 3.09 -10.25
N GLN A 148 1.57 2.09 -9.39
CA GLN A 148 2.69 1.42 -8.71
C GLN A 148 3.54 0.60 -9.68
N THR A 149 2.93 -0.01 -10.70
CA THR A 149 3.67 -0.77 -11.73
C THR A 149 4.42 0.13 -12.71
N HIS A 150 3.93 1.35 -12.98
CA HIS A 150 4.55 2.28 -13.94
C HIS A 150 5.57 3.26 -13.34
N ARG A 151 5.74 3.33 -12.00
CA ARG A 151 6.83 4.08 -11.36
C ARG A 151 8.21 3.40 -11.46
N ILE A 152 8.28 2.24 -12.11
CA ILE A 152 9.52 1.53 -12.43
C ILE A 152 9.93 1.88 -13.87
N VAL A 153 10.24 3.16 -14.13
CA VAL A 153 10.97 3.60 -15.33
C VAL A 153 11.94 4.69 -14.94
#